data_AF-A0AAU0L907-F1
#
_entry.id   AF-A0AAU0L907-F1
#
_cell.length_a   1.000
_cell.length_b   1.000
_cell.length_c   1.000
_cell.angle_alpha   90.00
_cell.angle_beta   90.00
_cell.angle_gamma   90.00
#
_symmetry.space_group_name_H-M   'P 1'
#
loop_
_entity.id
_entity.type
_entity.pdbx_description
1 polymer ?
#
loop_
_entity_poly.entity_id
_entity_poly.type
_entity_poly.pdbx_seq_one_letter_code
_entity_poly.pdbx_strand_id
1 'polypeptide(L)'
;MTNTEITRLYLEYSLSSGEKSAFLEESLVDFSSNTSDVDQLLQEFFDWDGVRDLFIEACGRIFICDFGESADVINGLMFIQELGAKALWKYHIELDENIENFVRSFDRLDLESERKRLHQEIRINKLGF
;
A
#
# COMPACT_ATOMS: atom_id res chain seq x y z
N MET A 1 -17.79 -4.02 -10.83
CA MET A 1 -16.34 -4.04 -10.58
C MET A 1 -16.10 -4.94 -9.40
N THR A 2 -15.16 -5.87 -9.51
CA THR A 2 -14.74 -6.70 -8.38
C THR A 2 -13.80 -5.90 -7.48
N ASN A 3 -13.74 -6.28 -6.20
CA ASN A 3 -12.82 -5.68 -5.23
C ASN A 3 -11.34 -5.74 -5.68
N THR A 4 -10.98 -6.81 -6.40
CA THR A 4 -9.67 -6.96 -7.06
C THR A 4 -9.43 -5.90 -8.15
N GLU A 5 -10.45 -5.54 -8.93
CA GLU A 5 -10.34 -4.44 -9.91
C GLU A 5 -10.16 -3.09 -9.20
N ILE A 6 -10.77 -2.88 -8.03
CA ILE A 6 -10.64 -1.64 -7.25
C ILE A 6 -9.24 -1.54 -6.62
N THR A 7 -8.72 -2.60 -6.00
CA THR A 7 -7.37 -2.62 -5.44
C THR A 7 -6.31 -2.47 -6.53
N ARG A 8 -6.51 -3.12 -7.68
CA ARG A 8 -5.65 -2.97 -8.84
C ARG A 8 -5.72 -1.55 -9.41
N LEU A 9 -6.91 -0.97 -9.56
CA LEU A 9 -7.07 0.42 -10.00
C LEU A 9 -6.48 1.43 -9.01
N TYR A 10 -6.58 1.17 -7.70
CA TYR A 10 -5.98 1.99 -6.65
C TYR A 10 -4.45 1.99 -6.75
N LEU A 11 -3.87 0.80 -6.92
CA LEU A 11 -2.42 0.65 -7.01
C LEU A 11 -1.90 1.12 -8.37
N GLU A 12 -2.58 0.83 -9.49
CA GLU A 12 -2.28 1.41 -10.79
C GLU A 12 -2.43 2.94 -10.79
N TYR A 13 -3.40 3.50 -10.05
CA TYR A 13 -3.58 4.96 -9.85
C TYR A 13 -2.44 5.59 -9.03
N SER A 14 -2.05 4.99 -7.90
CA SER A 14 -0.92 5.45 -7.09
C SER A 14 0.43 5.28 -7.79
N LEU A 15 0.51 4.37 -8.77
CA LEU A 15 1.72 4.02 -9.50
C LEU A 15 1.72 4.58 -10.95
N SER A 16 0.74 5.31 -11.47
CA SER A 16 0.85 5.87 -12.84
C SER A 16 0.90 7.39 -12.83
N SER A 17 1.96 7.94 -13.43
CA SER A 17 2.19 9.39 -13.54
C SER A 17 1.33 10.05 -14.65
N GLY A 18 0.05 9.71 -14.79
CA GLY A 18 -0.74 10.10 -15.96
C GLY A 18 -2.24 10.25 -15.70
N GLU A 19 -2.69 11.50 -15.81
CA GLU A 19 -4.09 11.98 -15.88
C GLU A 19 -5.10 11.44 -14.85
N LYS A 20 -5.33 12.27 -13.83
CA LYS A 20 -6.39 12.12 -12.84
C LYS A 20 -7.78 12.01 -13.48
N SER A 21 -8.41 10.85 -13.37
CA SER A 21 -9.83 10.67 -13.63
C SER A 21 -10.63 11.09 -12.40
N ALA A 22 -11.55 12.05 -12.54
CA ALA A 22 -12.40 12.57 -11.45
C ALA A 22 -13.26 11.48 -10.77
N PHE A 23 -13.52 10.36 -11.47
CA PHE A 23 -14.26 9.22 -10.96
C PHE A 23 -13.48 8.42 -9.90
N LEU A 24 -12.16 8.38 -10.02
CA LEU A 24 -11.27 7.74 -9.05
C LEU A 24 -11.18 8.56 -7.77
N GLU A 25 -11.07 9.90 -7.85
CA GLU A 25 -11.02 10.77 -6.65
C GLU A 25 -12.29 10.65 -5.78
N GLU A 26 -13.49 10.58 -6.37
CA GLU A 26 -14.74 10.38 -5.62
C GLU A 26 -14.78 8.99 -4.95
N SER A 27 -14.40 7.94 -5.67
CA SER A 27 -14.36 6.58 -5.11
C SER A 27 -13.28 6.41 -4.04
N LEU A 28 -12.16 7.16 -4.13
CA LEU A 28 -11.05 7.16 -3.18
C LEU A 28 -11.38 7.89 -1.86
N VAL A 29 -12.14 8.98 -1.94
CA VAL A 29 -12.60 9.72 -0.76
C VAL A 29 -13.60 8.88 0.02
N ASP A 30 -14.49 8.16 -0.67
CA ASP A 30 -15.44 7.24 -0.01
C ASP A 30 -14.75 5.98 0.56
N PHE A 31 -13.71 5.46 -0.09
CA PHE A 31 -13.01 4.25 0.35
C PHE A 31 -12.08 4.47 1.55
N SER A 32 -11.38 5.61 1.59
CA SER A 32 -10.50 5.98 2.72
C SER A 32 -11.26 6.43 3.97
N SER A 33 -12.52 6.84 3.81
CA SER A 33 -13.36 7.32 4.91
C SER A 33 -14.18 6.21 5.59
N ASN A 34 -14.27 5.01 5.01
CA ASN A 34 -15.04 3.89 5.55
C ASN A 34 -14.15 2.69 5.93
N THR A 35 -13.95 2.51 7.24
CA THR A 35 -13.22 1.36 7.81
C THR A 35 -13.88 0.00 7.53
N SER A 36 -15.17 0.00 7.13
CA SER A 36 -15.95 -1.16 6.68
C SER A 36 -15.43 -1.80 5.40
N ASP A 37 -14.80 -1.01 4.52
CA ASP A 37 -14.55 -1.45 3.14
C ASP A 37 -13.29 -2.31 3.07
N VAL A 38 -12.27 -1.98 3.88
CA VAL A 38 -11.06 -2.83 4.03
C VAL A 38 -11.38 -4.15 4.73
N ASP A 39 -12.37 -4.17 5.63
CA ASP A 39 -12.83 -5.41 6.25
C ASP A 39 -13.55 -6.31 5.24
N GLN A 40 -14.33 -5.71 4.35
CA GLN A 40 -14.99 -6.44 3.26
C GLN A 40 -13.98 -6.97 2.24
N LEU A 41 -12.93 -6.19 1.90
CA LEU A 41 -11.83 -6.65 1.03
C LEU A 41 -11.18 -7.93 1.56
N LEU A 42 -10.84 -7.97 2.85
CA LEU A 42 -10.13 -9.10 3.44
C LEU A 42 -11.01 -10.36 3.58
N GLN A 43 -12.34 -10.19 3.61
CA GLN A 43 -13.30 -11.30 3.67
C GLN A 43 -13.61 -11.91 2.29
N GLU A 44 -13.47 -11.14 1.20
CA GLU A 44 -13.79 -11.57 -0.16
C GLU A 44 -12.52 -11.85 -0.98
N PHE A 45 -11.97 -13.07 -0.86
CA PHE A 45 -10.90 -13.61 -1.73
C PHE A 45 -9.79 -12.60 -2.05
N PHE A 46 -9.08 -12.18 -1.01
CA PHE A 46 -8.02 -11.21 -1.13
C PHE A 46 -6.77 -11.81 -1.81
N ASP A 47 -6.37 -11.24 -2.94
CA ASP A 47 -5.22 -11.68 -3.75
C ASP A 47 -3.91 -11.09 -3.20
N TRP A 48 -3.25 -11.85 -2.32
CA TRP A 48 -1.98 -11.45 -1.72
C TRP A 48 -0.80 -11.45 -2.69
N ASP A 49 -0.86 -12.26 -3.75
CA ASP A 49 0.19 -12.26 -4.79
C ASP A 49 0.16 -10.92 -5.55
N GLY A 50 -1.04 -10.44 -5.90
CA GLY A 50 -1.21 -9.11 -6.50
C GLY A 50 -0.72 -7.98 -5.58
N VAL A 51 -1.00 -8.05 -4.27
CA VAL A 51 -0.49 -7.05 -3.31
C VAL A 51 1.03 -7.10 -3.17
N ARG A 52 1.63 -8.29 -3.22
CA ARG A 52 3.08 -8.47 -3.18
C ARG A 52 3.76 -7.83 -4.39
N ASP A 53 3.27 -8.07 -5.58
CA ASP A 53 3.82 -7.48 -6.81
C ASP A 53 3.79 -5.94 -6.74
N LEU A 54 2.70 -5.39 -6.21
CA LEU A 54 2.50 -3.94 -6.10
C LEU A 54 3.35 -3.32 -4.98
N PHE A 55 3.58 -4.06 -3.90
CA PHE A 55 4.56 -3.69 -2.88
C PHE A 55 5.98 -3.62 -3.46
N ILE A 56 6.40 -4.65 -4.21
CA ILE A 56 7.73 -4.68 -4.84
C ILE A 56 7.89 -3.52 -5.84
N GLU A 57 6.87 -3.27 -6.67
CA GLU A 57 6.88 -2.16 -7.62
C GLU A 57 6.97 -0.80 -6.91
N ALA A 58 6.17 -0.60 -5.86
CA ALA A 58 6.22 0.62 -5.05
C ALA A 58 7.60 0.83 -4.45
N CYS A 59 8.21 -0.20 -3.87
CA CYS A 59 9.57 -0.14 -3.36
C CYS A 59 10.60 0.18 -4.45
N GLY A 60 10.47 -0.41 -5.64
CA GLY A 60 11.33 -0.09 -6.80
C GLY A 60 11.25 1.38 -7.23
N ARG A 61 10.07 2.00 -7.12
CA ARG A 61 9.88 3.44 -7.41
C ARG A 61 10.47 4.33 -6.32
N ILE A 62 10.26 3.99 -5.06
CA ILE A 62 10.90 4.69 -3.94
C ILE A 62 12.43 4.67 -4.10
N PHE A 63 12.99 3.54 -4.57
CA PHE A 63 14.43 3.39 -4.74
C PHE A 63 15.05 4.41 -5.70
N ILE A 64 14.32 4.79 -6.76
CA ILE A 64 14.80 5.69 -7.83
C ILE A 64 14.35 7.14 -7.67
N CYS A 65 13.37 7.43 -6.82
CA CYS A 65 12.82 8.77 -6.61
C CYS A 65 13.30 9.42 -5.31
N ASP A 66 13.41 10.75 -5.32
CA ASP A 66 13.66 11.49 -4.08
C ASP A 66 12.41 11.56 -3.20
N PHE A 67 12.60 11.80 -1.90
CA PHE A 67 11.52 11.72 -0.91
C PHE A 67 10.30 12.60 -1.28
N GLY A 68 10.54 13.82 -1.76
CA GLY A 68 9.47 14.73 -2.15
C GLY A 68 8.64 14.24 -3.35
N GLU A 69 9.24 13.51 -4.28
CA GLU A 69 8.58 12.95 -5.47
C GLU A 69 7.86 11.63 -5.17
N SER A 70 8.19 11.02 -4.04
CA SER A 70 7.70 9.70 -3.64
C SER A 70 6.41 9.72 -2.81
N ALA A 71 5.81 10.90 -2.59
CA ALA A 71 4.69 11.07 -1.66
C ALA A 71 3.49 10.17 -2.00
N ASP A 72 3.12 10.08 -3.28
CA ASP A 72 1.99 9.26 -3.73
C ASP A 72 2.28 7.76 -3.60
N VAL A 73 3.52 7.34 -3.87
CA VAL A 73 3.97 5.96 -3.69
C VAL A 73 3.97 5.57 -2.21
N ILE A 74 4.38 6.47 -1.33
CA ILE A 74 4.32 6.26 0.12
C ILE A 74 2.87 6.12 0.59
N ASN A 75 1.94 6.92 0.06
CA ASN A 75 0.51 6.75 0.39
C ASN A 75 -0.02 5.37 -0.08
N GLY A 76 0.45 4.87 -1.22
CA GLY A 76 0.15 3.49 -1.65
C GLY A 76 0.71 2.43 -0.68
N LEU A 77 1.94 2.63 -0.19
CA LEU A 77 2.53 1.75 0.82
C LEU A 77 1.81 1.83 2.17
N MET A 78 1.27 2.99 2.55
CA MET A 78 0.40 3.13 3.74
C MET A 78 -0.83 2.26 3.64
N PHE A 79 -1.49 2.24 2.48
CA PHE A 79 -2.64 1.40 2.27
C PHE A 79 -2.30 -0.09 2.41
N ILE A 80 -1.20 -0.54 1.79
CA ILE A 80 -0.70 -1.92 1.94
C ILE A 80 -0.41 -2.24 3.41
N GLN A 81 0.15 -1.28 4.15
CA GLN A 81 0.45 -1.44 5.56
C GLN A 81 -0.82 -1.64 6.40
N GLU A 82 -1.83 -0.78 6.23
CA GLU A 82 -3.10 -0.85 6.96
C GLU A 82 -3.84 -2.16 6.66
N LEU A 83 -3.86 -2.55 5.40
CA LEU A 83 -4.46 -3.78 4.91
C LEU A 83 -3.75 -5.02 5.49
N GLY A 84 -2.41 -5.05 5.41
CA GLY A 84 -1.60 -6.11 5.99
C GLY A 84 -1.74 -6.18 7.51
N ALA A 85 -1.81 -5.04 8.20
CA ALA A 85 -2.02 -5.01 9.65
C ALA A 85 -3.37 -5.61 10.04
N LYS A 86 -4.45 -5.28 9.32
CA LYS A 86 -5.76 -5.90 9.54
C LYS A 86 -5.74 -7.39 9.24
N ALA A 87 -5.14 -7.80 8.13
CA ALA A 87 -5.01 -9.21 7.77
C ALA A 87 -4.30 -10.03 8.85
N LEU A 88 -3.14 -9.54 9.29
CA LEU A 88 -2.29 -10.20 10.28
C LEU A 88 -2.94 -10.25 11.67
N TRP A 89 -3.47 -9.12 12.15
CA TRP A 89 -3.90 -8.99 13.54
C TRP A 89 -5.36 -9.30 13.79
N LYS A 90 -6.26 -8.92 12.87
CA LYS A 90 -7.71 -9.11 13.04
C LYS A 90 -8.17 -10.44 12.47
N TYR A 91 -7.66 -10.82 11.30
CA TYR A 91 -8.10 -12.00 10.58
C TYR A 91 -7.14 -13.19 10.70
N HIS A 92 -5.97 -13.00 11.31
CA HIS A 92 -4.94 -14.04 11.47
C HIS A 92 -4.53 -14.69 10.15
N ILE A 93 -4.49 -13.89 9.07
CA ILE A 93 -4.04 -14.31 7.75
C ILE A 93 -2.51 -14.21 7.71
N GLU A 94 -1.87 -15.28 7.29
CA GLU A 94 -0.42 -15.33 7.05
C GLU A 94 -0.08 -14.49 5.81
N LEU A 95 0.96 -13.66 5.90
CA LEU A 95 1.41 -12.78 4.82
C LEU A 95 2.74 -13.28 4.26
N ASP A 96 3.09 -12.82 3.05
CA ASP A 96 4.45 -12.97 2.54
C ASP A 96 5.45 -12.32 3.51
N GLU A 97 6.61 -12.94 3.71
CA GLU A 97 7.62 -12.53 4.69
C GLU A 97 8.02 -11.06 4.54
N ASN A 98 8.17 -10.57 3.30
CA ASN A 98 8.57 -9.19 3.06
C ASN A 98 7.45 -8.21 3.42
N ILE A 99 6.20 -8.55 3.08
CA ILE A 99 5.02 -7.75 3.45
C ILE A 99 4.84 -7.76 4.97
N GLU A 100 4.96 -8.92 5.60
CA GLU A 100 4.81 -9.03 7.06
C GLU A 100 5.87 -8.18 7.78
N ASN A 101 7.13 -8.29 7.37
CA ASN A 101 8.21 -7.49 7.92
C ASN A 101 7.96 -5.99 7.76
N PHE A 102 7.49 -5.57 6.58
CA PHE A 102 7.08 -4.19 6.33
C PHE A 102 5.93 -3.75 7.26
N VAL A 103 4.85 -4.52 7.34
CA VAL A 103 3.65 -4.24 8.15
C VAL A 103 4.01 -4.09 9.63
N ARG A 104 4.86 -4.98 10.14
CA ARG A 104 5.33 -4.95 11.53
C ARG A 104 6.28 -3.79 11.80
N SER A 105 7.09 -3.41 10.81
CA SER A 105 8.12 -2.39 10.99
C SER A 105 7.58 -0.98 10.84
N PHE A 106 6.47 -0.76 10.13
CA PHE A 106 6.00 0.58 9.74
C PHE A 106 4.53 0.84 10.11
N ASP A 107 4.15 0.71 11.37
CA ASP A 107 2.75 0.87 11.83
C ASP A 107 2.24 2.32 11.91
N ARG A 108 3.11 3.31 11.71
CA ARG A 108 2.82 4.74 11.90
C ARG A 108 3.24 5.62 10.74
N LEU A 109 2.93 5.19 9.53
CA LEU A 109 3.21 5.97 8.32
C LEU A 109 2.35 7.25 8.20
N ASP A 110 1.44 7.53 9.15
CA ASP A 110 0.85 8.84 9.38
C ASP A 110 1.90 9.91 9.77
N LEU A 111 3.02 9.49 10.36
CA LEU A 111 4.12 10.37 10.75
C LEU A 111 5.11 10.61 9.61
N GLU A 112 5.43 11.89 9.35
CA GLU A 112 6.44 12.26 8.36
C GLU A 112 7.82 11.63 8.65
N SER A 113 8.19 11.49 9.92
CA SER A 113 9.45 10.84 10.33
C SER A 113 9.51 9.37 9.92
N GLU A 114 8.39 8.66 10.02
CA GLU A 114 8.29 7.25 9.62
C GLU A 114 8.28 7.10 8.10
N ARG A 115 7.62 8.01 7.38
CA ARG A 115 7.70 8.07 5.92
C ARG A 115 9.14 8.28 5.44
N LYS A 116 9.89 9.18 6.09
CA LYS A 116 11.32 9.40 5.80
C LYS A 116 12.16 8.17 6.11
N ARG A 117 11.89 7.49 7.22
CA ARG A 117 12.56 6.24 7.59
C ARG A 117 12.31 5.14 6.56
N LEU A 118 11.06 4.97 6.12
CA LEU A 118 10.69 4.01 5.07
C LEU A 118 11.45 4.28 3.78
N HIS A 119 11.45 5.55 3.33
CA HIS A 119 12.17 5.97 2.12
C HIS A 119 13.67 5.63 2.21
N GLN A 120 14.30 5.95 3.34
CA GLN A 120 15.70 5.63 3.57
C GLN A 120 15.96 4.12 3.61
N GLU A 121 15.13 3.35 4.32
CA GLU A 121 15.30 1.90 4.44
C GLU A 121 15.16 1.16 3.10
N ILE A 122 14.25 1.61 2.24
CA ILE A 122 14.13 1.10 0.87
C ILE A 122 15.39 1.43 0.07
N ARG A 123 15.89 2.68 0.14
CA ARG A 123 17.09 3.10 -0.62
C ARG A 123 18.38 2.42 -0.20
N ILE A 124 18.52 2.04 1.07
CA ILE A 124 19.68 1.28 1.56
C ILE A 124 19.52 -0.24 1.42
N ASN A 125 18.46 -0.67 0.71
CA ASN A 125 18.15 -2.07 0.39
C ASN A 125 17.95 -2.98 1.61
N LYS A 126 17.49 -2.42 2.74
CA LYS A 126 17.25 -3.20 3.96
C LYS A 126 15.98 -4.06 3.90
N LEU A 127 15.06 -3.72 3.02
CA LEU A 127 13.78 -4.43 2.86
C LEU A 127 13.84 -5.58 1.84
N GLY A 128 15.02 -5.89 1.28
CA GLY A 128 15.33 -7.13 0.59
C GLY A 128 14.31 -7.55 -0.49
N PHE A 129 14.38 -6.92 -1.66
CA PHE A 129 13.61 -7.33 -2.85
C PHE A 129 14.56 -7.78 -3.96
#